data_AF-A0A963LB16-F1
#
_entry.id   AF-A0A963LB16-F1
#
_cell.length_a   1.000
_cell.length_b   1.000
_cell.length_c   1.000
_cell.angle_alpha   90.00
_cell.angle_beta   90.00
_cell.angle_gamma   90.00
#
_symmetry.space_group_name_H-M   'P 1'
#
loop_
_entity.id
_entity.type
_entity.pdbx_description
1 polymer ?
#
loop_
_entity_poly.entity_id
_entity_poly.type
_entity_poly.pdbx_seq_one_letter_code
_entity_poly.pdbx_strand_id
1 'polypeptide(L)'
;MFEKLRPDPTFHPSPRLAMQAERERIAYTALLSPDASRPDAIAVVDVDPGSPTYAKVLHRLDMPNKGDEFHHFGWNACSSALSPISGHAFLKRRYLVIPGIRSSRIYIVDTQPDPTKPTLAHIIEPEEVLRKTGYSRPHTVHCGPEGIYISTLGGGGKDGTQGPPGIFLMDCENFEVLGRWEIERGPQKLHYDFWWNLPRDYMVSSEWGLPPQFENGIVAEDLLANRYGHRIHFWELSSRK
;
A
#
# COMPACT_ATOMS: atom_id res chain seq x y z
N MET A 1 -30.05 1.90 -17.38
CA MET A 1 -29.12 0.96 -18.05
C MET A 1 -28.57 0.09 -16.93
N PHE A 2 -28.97 -1.18 -16.82
CA PHE A 2 -28.45 -2.04 -15.76
C PHE A 2 -26.96 -2.29 -16.04
N GLU A 3 -26.09 -1.65 -15.27
CA GLU A 3 -24.67 -1.98 -15.25
C GLU A 3 -24.60 -3.48 -14.95
N LYS A 4 -24.06 -4.28 -15.89
CA LYS A 4 -23.99 -5.73 -15.72
C LYS A 4 -23.20 -5.99 -14.44
N LEU A 5 -23.84 -6.64 -13.45
CA LEU A 5 -23.27 -7.12 -12.19
C LEU A 5 -22.24 -8.23 -12.44
N ARG A 6 -21.19 -7.93 -13.19
CA ARG A 6 -20.07 -8.82 -13.46
C ARG A 6 -18.88 -8.35 -12.62
N PRO A 7 -18.07 -9.28 -12.08
CA PRO A 7 -16.81 -8.92 -11.46
C PRO A 7 -15.94 -8.12 -12.43
N ASP A 8 -15.10 -7.24 -11.89
CA ASP A 8 -14.08 -6.53 -12.64
C ASP A 8 -13.26 -7.52 -13.49
N PRO A 9 -13.07 -7.28 -14.81
CA PRO A 9 -12.38 -8.21 -15.69
C PRO A 9 -10.90 -8.42 -15.33
N THR A 10 -10.32 -7.55 -14.48
CA THR A 10 -8.95 -7.66 -13.97
C THR A 10 -8.86 -8.45 -12.65
N PHE A 11 -9.97 -9.01 -12.19
CA PHE A 11 -9.99 -9.95 -11.06
C PHE A 11 -9.90 -11.38 -11.58
N HIS A 12 -8.93 -12.12 -11.05
CA HIS A 12 -8.61 -13.46 -11.52
C HIS A 12 -8.76 -14.47 -10.37
N PRO A 13 -9.63 -15.49 -10.49
CA PRO A 13 -9.87 -16.45 -9.41
C PRO A 13 -8.65 -17.29 -9.01
N SER A 14 -7.63 -17.38 -9.87
CA SER A 14 -6.43 -18.19 -9.61
C SER A 14 -5.21 -17.63 -10.34
N PRO A 15 -3.98 -17.97 -9.89
CA PRO A 15 -2.76 -17.61 -10.60
C PRO A 15 -2.76 -18.04 -12.07
N ARG A 16 -3.26 -19.24 -12.38
CA ARG A 16 -3.33 -19.74 -13.77
C ARG A 16 -4.17 -18.84 -14.67
N LEU A 17 -5.31 -18.35 -14.18
CA LEU A 17 -6.17 -17.45 -14.95
C LEU A 17 -5.57 -16.05 -15.07
N ALA A 18 -4.84 -15.57 -14.05
CA ALA A 18 -4.09 -14.32 -14.14
C ALA A 18 -3.00 -14.38 -15.21
N MET A 19 -2.28 -15.51 -15.32
CA MET A 19 -1.26 -15.73 -16.35
C MET A 19 -1.83 -15.82 -17.77
N GLN A 20 -3.14 -16.10 -17.91
CA GLN A 20 -3.84 -16.18 -19.21
C GLN A 20 -4.51 -14.86 -19.59
N ALA A 21 -4.51 -13.86 -18.70
CA ALA A 21 -5.09 -12.56 -18.96
C ALA A 21 -4.29 -11.79 -20.02
N GLU A 22 -4.88 -10.71 -20.52
CA GLU A 22 -4.18 -9.80 -21.41
C GLU A 22 -2.94 -9.22 -20.74
N ARG A 23 -1.88 -9.02 -21.53
CA ARG A 23 -0.67 -8.34 -21.07
C ARG A 23 -0.97 -6.88 -20.73
N GLU A 24 -0.27 -6.37 -19.74
CA GLU A 24 -0.27 -4.96 -19.40
C GLU A 24 0.19 -4.10 -20.59
N ARG A 25 -0.43 -2.93 -20.75
CA ARG A 25 -0.06 -1.94 -21.77
C ARG A 25 0.50 -0.65 -21.17
N ILE A 26 0.30 -0.45 -19.86
CA ILE A 26 0.86 0.67 -19.11
C ILE A 26 1.45 0.18 -17.79
N ALA A 27 2.43 0.91 -17.28
CA ALA A 27 2.96 0.75 -15.94
C ALA A 27 2.83 2.07 -15.16
N TYR A 28 2.26 2.02 -13.96
CA TYR A 28 2.31 3.12 -13.00
C TYR A 28 3.62 3.02 -12.23
N THR A 29 4.38 4.10 -12.15
CA THR A 29 5.69 4.12 -11.51
C THR A 29 5.79 5.29 -10.53
N ALA A 30 6.13 4.99 -9.27
CA ALA A 30 6.45 5.98 -8.27
C ALA A 30 7.73 6.73 -8.65
N LEU A 31 7.65 8.06 -8.67
CA LEU A 31 8.79 8.95 -8.87
C LEU A 31 9.06 9.70 -7.57
N LEU A 32 10.23 9.44 -6.99
CA LEU A 32 10.71 10.08 -5.76
C LEU A 32 11.55 11.34 -6.09
N SER A 33 11.33 12.42 -5.36
CA SER A 33 12.28 13.54 -5.22
C SER A 33 13.09 13.33 -3.94
N PRO A 34 14.28 12.69 -4.01
CA PRO A 34 15.00 12.24 -2.81
C PRO A 34 15.47 13.38 -1.90
N ASP A 35 15.63 14.59 -2.46
CA ASP A 35 16.02 15.80 -1.74
C ASP A 35 14.81 16.67 -1.32
N ALA A 36 13.59 16.20 -1.56
CA ALA A 36 12.34 16.94 -1.36
C ALA A 36 12.31 18.33 -2.04
N SER A 37 13.13 18.57 -3.06
CA SER A 37 13.16 19.85 -3.80
C SER A 37 11.85 20.10 -4.57
N ARG A 38 11.17 19.03 -4.97
CA ARG A 38 9.84 19.03 -5.60
C ARG A 38 8.95 17.92 -5.02
N PRO A 39 7.64 17.95 -5.31
CA PRO A 39 6.76 16.84 -4.99
C PRO A 39 7.20 15.53 -5.64
N ASP A 40 6.82 14.43 -4.98
CA ASP A 40 6.82 13.12 -5.60
C ASP A 40 5.70 13.03 -6.63
N ALA A 41 5.77 12.04 -7.52
CA ALA A 41 4.83 11.92 -8.63
C ALA A 41 4.54 10.46 -8.99
N ILE A 42 3.48 10.24 -9.75
CA ILE A 42 3.26 8.99 -10.50
C ILE A 42 3.51 9.26 -11.98
N ALA A 43 4.37 8.45 -12.59
CA ALA A 43 4.46 8.36 -14.05
C ALA A 43 3.59 7.22 -14.57
N VAL A 44 2.92 7.47 -15.69
CA VAL A 44 2.31 6.43 -16.51
C VAL A 44 3.24 6.16 -17.69
N VAL A 45 3.82 4.97 -17.73
CA VAL A 45 4.75 4.55 -18.77
C VAL A 45 4.03 3.61 -19.73
N ASP A 46 4.17 3.86 -21.03
CA ASP A 46 3.71 2.93 -22.07
C ASP A 46 4.65 1.72 -22.13
N VAL A 47 4.08 0.54 -21.93
CA VAL A 47 4.84 -0.73 -21.95
C VAL A 47 4.34 -1.69 -23.03
N ASP A 48 3.44 -1.24 -23.92
CA ASP A 48 2.99 -2.04 -25.07
C ASP A 48 4.02 -1.97 -26.20
N PRO A 49 4.72 -3.08 -26.55
CA PRO A 49 5.72 -3.07 -27.62
C PRO A 49 5.17 -2.73 -29.00
N GLY A 50 3.85 -2.85 -29.21
CA GLY A 50 3.17 -2.47 -30.45
C GLY A 50 2.79 -0.99 -30.52
N SER A 51 2.95 -0.23 -29.43
CA SER A 51 2.58 1.18 -29.36
C SER A 51 3.64 2.08 -30.00
N PRO A 52 3.26 3.15 -30.73
CA PRO A 52 4.21 4.16 -31.23
C PRO A 52 4.90 4.94 -30.11
N THR A 53 4.35 4.88 -28.89
CA THR A 53 4.89 5.52 -27.69
C THR A 53 5.54 4.52 -26.71
N TYR A 54 5.83 3.30 -27.14
CA TYR A 54 6.51 2.29 -26.32
C TYR A 54 7.75 2.86 -25.61
N ALA A 55 7.90 2.54 -24.31
CA ALA A 55 8.96 3.00 -23.43
C ALA A 55 9.02 4.54 -23.27
N LYS A 56 7.88 5.23 -23.42
CA LYS A 56 7.74 6.66 -23.11
C LYS A 56 6.83 6.88 -21.90
N VAL A 57 7.07 7.98 -21.19
CA VAL A 57 6.15 8.51 -20.18
C VAL A 57 4.99 9.18 -20.91
N LEU A 58 3.79 8.61 -20.78
CA LEU A 58 2.55 9.13 -21.36
C LEU A 58 1.99 10.29 -20.54
N HIS A 59 2.10 10.18 -19.22
CA HIS A 59 1.58 11.15 -18.28
C HIS A 59 2.42 11.17 -17.01
N ARG A 60 2.45 12.32 -16.36
CA ARG A 60 3.04 12.52 -15.05
C ARG A 60 2.06 13.30 -14.19
N LEU A 61 1.70 12.73 -13.06
CA LEU A 61 0.86 13.34 -12.04
C LEU A 61 1.73 13.69 -10.83
N ASP A 62 2.10 14.97 -10.71
CA ASP A 62 2.80 15.51 -9.54
C ASP A 62 1.84 15.67 -8.36
N MET A 63 2.28 15.25 -7.17
CA MET A 63 1.52 15.44 -5.94
C MET A 63 1.56 16.90 -5.47
N PRO A 64 0.61 17.33 -4.61
CA PRO A 64 0.60 18.69 -4.11
C PRO A 64 1.66 18.98 -3.04
N ASN A 65 2.16 17.95 -2.32
CA ASN A 65 3.11 18.14 -1.22
C ASN A 65 4.51 17.61 -1.54
N LYS A 66 5.50 18.10 -0.80
CA LYS A 66 6.90 17.66 -0.89
C LYS A 66 7.27 16.77 0.29
N GLY A 67 8.27 15.92 0.10
CA GLY A 67 8.85 15.11 1.18
C GLY A 67 7.95 13.97 1.66
N ASP A 68 7.06 13.47 0.81
CA ASP A 68 6.24 12.30 1.11
C ASP A 68 7.08 11.02 1.13
N GLU A 69 8.08 10.93 0.25
CA GLU A 69 8.93 9.78 0.03
C GLU A 69 8.12 8.58 -0.47
N PHE A 70 7.63 8.68 -1.71
CA PHE A 70 6.93 7.58 -2.38
C PHE A 70 7.83 6.34 -2.48
N HIS A 71 7.27 5.19 -2.11
CA HIS A 71 8.01 3.93 -2.04
C HIS A 71 7.19 2.75 -2.58
N HIS A 72 6.35 2.12 -1.75
CA HIS A 72 5.38 1.11 -2.17
C HIS A 72 4.00 1.73 -2.36
N PHE A 73 3.19 1.16 -3.25
CA PHE A 73 1.78 1.51 -3.41
C PHE A 73 1.01 0.30 -3.92
N GLY A 74 -0.32 0.34 -3.80
CA GLY A 74 -1.19 -0.77 -4.17
C GLY A 74 -2.50 -0.29 -4.79
N TRP A 75 -3.35 -1.26 -5.13
CA TRP A 75 -4.71 -0.99 -5.62
C TRP A 75 -5.71 -1.02 -4.46
N ASN A 76 -6.81 -0.29 -4.58
CA ASN A 76 -7.92 -0.36 -3.62
C ASN A 76 -8.57 -1.76 -3.58
N ALA A 77 -8.63 -2.43 -4.73
CA ALA A 77 -9.21 -3.75 -4.87
C ALA A 77 -8.45 -4.58 -5.92
N CYS A 78 -8.44 -5.89 -5.74
CA CYS A 78 -7.82 -6.84 -6.66
C CYS A 78 -8.52 -8.20 -6.58
N SER A 79 -7.91 -9.23 -7.17
CA SER A 79 -8.45 -10.60 -7.21
C SER A 79 -8.85 -11.18 -5.85
N SER A 80 -8.32 -10.68 -4.73
CA SER A 80 -8.75 -11.06 -3.37
C SER A 80 -10.24 -10.77 -3.11
N ALA A 81 -10.85 -9.82 -3.83
CA ALA A 81 -12.28 -9.54 -3.78
C ALA A 81 -13.15 -10.72 -4.28
N LEU A 82 -12.56 -11.68 -5.00
CA LEU A 82 -13.23 -12.93 -5.39
C LEU A 82 -13.23 -13.99 -4.28
N SER A 83 -12.53 -13.73 -3.18
CA SER A 83 -12.49 -14.64 -2.04
C SER A 83 -13.87 -14.71 -1.37
N PRO A 84 -14.33 -15.90 -0.92
CA PRO A 84 -15.60 -16.03 -0.20
C PRO A 84 -15.66 -15.25 1.12
N ILE A 85 -14.51 -14.85 1.66
CA ILE A 85 -14.41 -14.04 2.89
C ILE A 85 -14.39 -12.53 2.61
N SER A 86 -14.56 -12.10 1.36
CA SER A 86 -14.67 -10.68 1.01
C SER A 86 -16.00 -10.13 1.51
N GLY A 87 -15.94 -9.04 2.29
CA GLY A 87 -17.12 -8.33 2.78
C GLY A 87 -17.76 -7.41 1.74
N HIS A 88 -17.04 -7.13 0.64
CA HIS A 88 -17.47 -6.18 -0.38
C HIS A 88 -17.88 -6.87 -1.67
N ALA A 89 -19.02 -6.45 -2.23
CA ALA A 89 -19.51 -6.90 -3.52
C ALA A 89 -19.25 -5.83 -4.60
N PHE A 90 -19.01 -6.28 -5.83
CA PHE A 90 -18.92 -5.41 -7.02
C PHE A 90 -17.80 -4.35 -6.99
N LEU A 91 -16.71 -4.63 -6.26
CA LEU A 91 -15.49 -3.81 -6.29
C LEU A 91 -14.87 -3.76 -7.69
N LYS A 92 -14.16 -2.65 -7.95
CA LYS A 92 -13.37 -2.44 -9.16
C LYS A 92 -11.92 -2.12 -8.80
N ARG A 93 -10.97 -2.63 -9.59
CA ARG A 93 -9.57 -2.19 -9.54
C ARG A 93 -9.50 -0.82 -10.21
N ARG A 94 -9.55 0.25 -9.41
CA ARG A 94 -9.69 1.61 -9.95
C ARG A 94 -8.76 2.64 -9.35
N TYR A 95 -8.50 2.55 -8.05
CA TYR A 95 -7.73 3.57 -7.37
C TYR A 95 -6.37 3.02 -6.96
N LEU A 96 -5.32 3.80 -7.24
CA LEU A 96 -4.01 3.61 -6.63
C LEU A 96 -4.05 4.23 -5.23
N VAL A 97 -3.55 3.49 -4.25
CA VAL A 97 -3.42 3.90 -2.85
C VAL A 97 -1.93 4.04 -2.57
N ILE A 98 -1.48 5.29 -2.46
CA ILE A 98 -0.06 5.65 -2.50
C ILE A 98 0.34 6.34 -1.18
N PRO A 99 0.90 5.59 -0.23
CA PRO A 99 1.47 6.18 0.98
C PRO A 99 2.79 6.90 0.72
N GLY A 100 3.01 7.99 1.44
CA GLY A 100 4.33 8.57 1.67
C GLY A 100 4.95 7.98 2.92
N ILE A 101 6.06 7.24 2.77
CA ILE A 101 6.73 6.59 3.91
C ILE A 101 7.26 7.62 4.90
N ARG A 102 7.62 8.84 4.49
CA ARG A 102 8.15 9.86 5.40
C ARG A 102 7.05 10.72 6.00
N SER A 103 6.11 11.18 5.18
CA SER A 103 5.06 12.09 5.63
C SER A 103 3.94 11.39 6.39
N SER A 104 3.70 10.10 6.14
CA SER A 104 2.49 9.37 6.55
C SER A 104 1.19 9.80 5.88
N ARG A 105 1.28 10.63 4.83
CA ARG A 105 0.13 10.96 3.98
C ARG A 105 -0.19 9.82 3.03
N ILE A 106 -1.45 9.68 2.67
CA ILE A 106 -1.89 8.68 1.69
C ILE A 106 -2.67 9.39 0.58
N TYR A 107 -2.26 9.16 -0.66
CA TYR A 107 -2.92 9.69 -1.84
C TYR A 107 -3.79 8.61 -2.48
N ILE A 108 -5.01 8.99 -2.84
CA ILE A 108 -5.91 8.15 -3.62
C ILE A 108 -5.98 8.73 -5.03
N VAL A 109 -5.49 7.96 -6.00
CA VAL A 109 -5.40 8.37 -7.41
C VAL A 109 -6.36 7.53 -8.24
N ASP A 110 -7.31 8.17 -8.90
CA ASP A 110 -8.29 7.52 -9.78
C ASP A 110 -7.68 7.28 -11.17
N THR A 111 -7.72 6.03 -11.63
CA THR A 111 -7.23 5.64 -12.96
C THR A 111 -8.34 5.54 -14.00
N GLN A 112 -9.55 5.99 -13.69
CA GLN A 112 -10.68 6.00 -14.62
C GLN A 112 -11.22 7.43 -14.80
N PRO A 113 -11.83 7.74 -15.96
CA PRO A 113 -12.09 6.85 -17.10
C PRO A 113 -10.87 6.58 -18.00
N ASP A 114 -9.80 7.40 -17.90
CA ASP A 114 -8.60 7.27 -18.72
C ASP A 114 -7.41 6.77 -17.88
N PRO A 115 -7.01 5.49 -18.00
CA PRO A 115 -5.89 4.95 -17.25
C PRO A 115 -4.54 5.53 -17.69
N THR A 116 -4.47 6.19 -18.85
CA THR A 116 -3.26 6.88 -19.28
C THR A 116 -3.09 8.25 -18.63
N LYS A 117 -4.13 8.80 -17.99
CA LYS A 117 -4.15 10.12 -17.36
C LYS A 117 -4.88 10.09 -16.02
N PRO A 118 -4.33 9.39 -15.02
CA PRO A 118 -4.94 9.31 -13.70
C PRO A 118 -4.99 10.67 -13.02
N THR A 119 -5.93 10.86 -12.08
CA THR A 119 -6.13 12.11 -11.36
C THR A 119 -6.16 11.88 -9.86
N LEU A 120 -5.74 12.90 -9.10
CA LEU A 120 -5.84 12.87 -7.64
C LEU A 120 -7.32 12.98 -7.22
N ALA A 121 -7.82 11.98 -6.51
CA ALA A 121 -9.20 11.92 -6.05
C ALA A 121 -9.35 12.32 -4.57
N HIS A 122 -8.42 11.88 -3.72
CA HIS A 122 -8.49 12.14 -2.29
C HIS A 122 -7.09 12.16 -1.64
N ILE A 123 -6.97 12.84 -0.51
CA ILE A 123 -5.76 12.89 0.31
C ILE A 123 -6.18 12.59 1.75
N ILE A 124 -5.58 11.55 2.35
CA ILE A 124 -5.66 11.31 3.79
C ILE A 124 -4.42 11.91 4.44
N GLU A 125 -4.63 12.91 5.29
CA GLU A 125 -3.53 13.62 5.96
C GLU A 125 -2.91 12.80 7.11
N PRO A 126 -1.60 12.99 7.40
CA PRO A 126 -0.87 12.23 8.42
C PRO A 126 -1.54 12.21 9.79
N GLU A 127 -2.17 13.32 10.18
CA GLU A 127 -2.85 13.47 11.47
C GLU A 127 -4.03 12.51 11.60
N GLU A 128 -4.74 12.20 10.50
CA GLU A 128 -5.84 11.25 10.53
C GLU A 128 -5.32 9.82 10.74
N VAL A 129 -4.29 9.43 9.98
CA VAL A 129 -3.64 8.11 10.12
C VAL A 129 -3.16 7.94 11.55
N LEU A 130 -2.41 8.91 12.08
CA LEU A 130 -1.87 8.87 13.43
C LEU A 130 -2.98 8.85 14.49
N ARG A 131 -4.02 9.69 14.36
CA ARG A 131 -5.11 9.75 15.33
C ARG A 131 -5.90 8.44 15.40
N LYS A 132 -6.17 7.81 14.26
CA LYS A 132 -7.01 6.60 14.20
C LYS A 132 -6.23 5.32 14.48
N THR A 133 -4.92 5.30 14.20
CA THR A 133 -4.12 4.07 14.27
C THR A 133 -2.98 4.16 15.28
N GLY A 134 -2.52 5.35 15.65
CA GLY A 134 -1.29 5.56 16.41
C GLY A 134 -0.02 5.12 15.66
N TYR A 135 -0.10 4.93 14.34
CA TYR A 135 1.02 4.56 13.49
C TYR A 135 1.45 5.71 12.57
N SER A 136 2.67 5.60 12.05
CA SER A 136 3.27 6.49 11.05
C SER A 136 4.20 5.70 10.13
N ARG A 137 4.67 6.34 9.06
CA ARG A 137 5.53 5.73 8.03
C ARG A 137 4.88 4.51 7.36
N PRO A 138 3.69 4.70 6.74
CA PRO A 138 3.04 3.65 5.96
C PRO A 138 3.93 3.17 4.82
N HIS A 139 3.93 1.87 4.56
CA HIS A 139 4.86 1.20 3.66
C HIS A 139 4.12 0.33 2.65
N THR A 140 3.92 -0.96 2.94
CA THR A 140 3.28 -1.92 2.01
C THR A 140 1.78 -1.71 1.98
N VAL A 141 1.18 -1.77 0.79
CA VAL A 141 -0.27 -1.71 0.59
C VAL A 141 -0.77 -2.98 -0.08
N HIS A 142 -1.76 -3.65 0.54
CA HIS A 142 -2.43 -4.80 -0.04
C HIS A 142 -3.96 -4.69 0.00
N CYS A 143 -4.59 -4.93 -1.13
CA CYS A 143 -6.04 -5.12 -1.27
C CYS A 143 -6.44 -6.50 -0.70
N GLY A 144 -7.14 -6.51 0.42
CA GLY A 144 -7.60 -7.72 1.10
C GLY A 144 -9.12 -7.83 1.18
N PRO A 145 -9.63 -8.92 1.78
CA PRO A 145 -11.07 -9.18 1.86
C PRO A 145 -11.85 -8.20 2.76
N GLU A 146 -11.22 -7.67 3.80
CA GLU A 146 -11.83 -6.69 4.73
C GLU A 146 -11.64 -5.23 4.30
N GLY A 147 -10.94 -4.98 3.19
CA GLY A 147 -10.56 -3.64 2.74
C GLY A 147 -9.09 -3.58 2.33
N ILE A 148 -8.48 -2.41 2.49
CA ILE A 148 -7.06 -2.17 2.18
C ILE A 148 -6.25 -2.28 3.46
N TYR A 149 -5.18 -3.06 3.43
CA TYR A 149 -4.25 -3.25 4.55
C TYR A 149 -2.98 -2.48 4.23
N ILE A 150 -2.50 -1.70 5.20
CA ILE A 150 -1.30 -0.89 5.05
C ILE A 150 -0.37 -1.14 6.23
N SER A 151 0.84 -1.63 5.97
CA SER A 151 1.87 -1.75 7.00
C SER A 151 2.51 -0.40 7.30
N THR A 152 3.14 -0.30 8.46
CA THR A 152 3.80 0.91 8.93
C THR A 152 5.16 0.57 9.51
N LEU A 153 6.06 1.55 9.58
CA LEU A 153 7.41 1.40 10.14
C LEU A 153 7.61 2.19 11.44
N GLY A 154 6.70 3.13 11.74
CA GLY A 154 6.71 3.90 12.98
C GLY A 154 5.40 3.76 13.77
N GLY A 155 5.51 3.91 15.08
CA GLY A 155 4.40 4.24 15.96
C GLY A 155 4.08 5.74 15.92
N GLY A 156 3.66 6.27 17.07
CA GLY A 156 3.42 7.69 17.25
C GLY A 156 4.68 8.48 17.62
N GLY A 157 4.49 9.76 17.92
CA GLY A 157 5.57 10.67 18.25
C GLY A 157 6.28 11.24 17.03
N LYS A 158 7.14 12.24 17.26
CA LYS A 158 7.81 13.00 16.19
C LYS A 158 8.67 12.11 15.28
N ASP A 159 9.33 11.12 15.87
CA ASP A 159 10.25 10.20 15.22
C ASP A 159 9.66 8.79 15.05
N GLY A 160 8.37 8.61 15.29
CA GLY A 160 7.69 7.33 15.13
C GLY A 160 8.13 6.23 16.11
N THR A 161 8.74 6.58 17.26
CA THR A 161 9.22 5.59 18.25
C THR A 161 8.23 5.32 19.39
N GLN A 162 7.11 6.05 19.47
CA GLN A 162 6.13 5.86 20.54
C GLN A 162 5.19 4.71 20.20
N GLY A 163 5.49 3.54 20.75
CA GLY A 163 4.76 2.30 20.53
C GLY A 163 5.22 1.56 19.27
N PRO A 164 4.84 0.28 19.14
CA PRO A 164 5.31 -0.54 18.03
C PRO A 164 4.51 -0.25 16.76
N PRO A 165 5.15 -0.20 15.58
CA PRO A 165 4.44 -0.16 14.30
C PRO A 165 3.64 -1.45 14.05
N GLY A 166 2.77 -1.41 13.05
CA GLY A 166 1.95 -2.55 12.65
C GLY A 166 1.22 -2.30 11.33
N ILE A 167 0.04 -2.88 11.21
CA ILE A 167 -0.83 -2.81 10.04
C ILE A 167 -2.11 -2.10 10.44
N PHE A 168 -2.64 -1.25 9.57
CA PHE A 168 -3.97 -0.70 9.72
C PHE A 168 -4.84 -0.99 8.50
N LEU A 169 -6.15 -0.90 8.71
CA LEU A 169 -7.16 -1.11 7.69
C LEU A 169 -7.71 0.22 7.19
N MET A 170 -8.03 0.27 5.90
CA MET A 170 -8.86 1.29 5.29
C MET A 170 -10.02 0.63 4.53
N ASP A 171 -11.16 1.30 4.50
CA ASP A 171 -12.27 0.92 3.63
C ASP A 171 -11.88 1.06 2.15
N CYS A 172 -12.24 0.10 1.31
CA CYS A 172 -11.80 0.05 -0.07
C CYS A 172 -12.67 0.82 -1.07
N GLU A 173 -13.78 1.41 -0.60
CA GLU A 173 -14.74 2.19 -1.39
C GLU A 173 -14.67 3.68 -1.07
N ASN A 174 -14.66 4.02 0.22
CA ASN A 174 -14.65 5.41 0.70
C ASN A 174 -13.29 5.88 1.26
N PHE A 175 -12.31 4.97 1.38
CA PHE A 175 -10.95 5.23 1.85
C PHE A 175 -10.84 5.73 3.29
N GLU A 176 -11.88 5.50 4.10
CA GLU A 176 -11.81 5.80 5.52
C GLU A 176 -10.77 4.90 6.21
N VAL A 177 -9.88 5.50 7.01
CA VAL A 177 -9.02 4.74 7.93
C VAL A 177 -9.90 4.13 9.02
N LEU A 178 -9.89 2.80 9.15
CA LEU A 178 -10.71 2.05 10.10
C LEU A 178 -10.02 1.88 11.47
N GLY A 179 -8.69 1.77 11.45
CA GLY A 179 -7.88 1.61 12.66
C GLY A 179 -6.87 0.46 12.56
N ARG A 180 -6.26 0.10 13.69
CA ARG A 180 -5.27 -0.98 13.77
C ARG A 180 -5.86 -2.32 13.36
N TRP A 181 -5.06 -3.12 12.68
CA TRP A 181 -5.38 -4.50 12.37
C TRP A 181 -5.04 -5.44 13.54
N GLU A 182 -3.96 -5.26 14.30
CA GLU A 182 -3.64 -6.20 15.39
C GLU A 182 -4.65 -6.08 16.55
N ILE A 183 -5.21 -7.21 17.01
CA ILE A 183 -5.91 -7.30 18.30
C ILE A 183 -4.90 -7.67 19.39
N GLU A 184 -4.10 -8.71 19.15
CA GLU A 184 -3.09 -9.21 20.08
C GLU A 184 -1.77 -9.42 19.35
N ARG A 185 -0.84 -8.48 19.47
CA ARG A 185 0.42 -8.52 18.69
C ARG A 185 1.51 -9.45 19.23
N GLY A 186 1.24 -10.12 20.34
CA GLY A 186 2.23 -10.93 21.06
C GLY A 186 3.57 -10.17 21.24
N PRO A 187 4.72 -10.77 20.87
CA PRO A 187 6.04 -10.17 21.05
C PRO A 187 6.50 -9.26 19.89
N GLN A 188 5.65 -8.99 18.89
CA GLN A 188 6.03 -8.14 17.76
C GLN A 188 6.34 -6.70 18.23
N LYS A 189 7.49 -6.19 17.78
CA LYS A 189 7.97 -4.83 18.14
C LYS A 189 8.39 -4.00 16.93
N LEU A 190 8.78 -4.64 15.84
CA LEU A 190 9.18 -4.03 14.58
C LEU A 190 8.29 -4.55 13.46
N HIS A 191 8.20 -3.79 12.39
CA HIS A 191 7.42 -4.17 11.22
C HIS A 191 8.15 -3.73 9.95
N TYR A 192 7.72 -4.23 8.79
CA TYR A 192 8.13 -3.77 7.46
C TYR A 192 7.05 -4.18 6.45
N ASP A 193 7.24 -5.34 5.82
CA ASP A 193 6.34 -5.91 4.82
C ASP A 193 5.46 -7.01 5.43
N PHE A 194 4.34 -7.30 4.78
CA PHE A 194 3.43 -8.37 5.17
C PHE A 194 2.71 -8.95 3.96
N TRP A 195 2.29 -10.21 4.06
CA TRP A 195 1.36 -10.83 3.11
C TRP A 195 0.61 -11.98 3.78
N TRP A 196 -0.14 -12.77 3.01
CA TRP A 196 -1.06 -13.75 3.57
C TRP A 196 -1.28 -14.95 2.66
N ASN A 197 -1.92 -15.95 3.25
CA ASN A 197 -2.62 -17.00 2.54
C ASN A 197 -4.08 -17.00 2.98
N LEU A 198 -4.95 -16.33 2.21
CA LEU A 198 -6.36 -16.14 2.58
C LEU A 198 -7.10 -17.46 2.82
N PRO A 199 -6.99 -18.49 1.95
CA PRO A 199 -7.69 -19.75 2.19
C PRO A 199 -7.17 -20.57 3.38
N ARG A 200 -5.98 -20.25 3.89
CA ARG A 200 -5.35 -20.93 5.05
C ARG A 200 -5.41 -20.09 6.32
N ASP A 201 -6.04 -18.92 6.27
CA ASP A 201 -6.26 -18.03 7.40
C ASP A 201 -4.99 -17.62 8.15
N TYR A 202 -3.90 -17.33 7.43
CA TYR A 202 -2.72 -16.76 8.05
C TYR A 202 -2.18 -15.55 7.32
N MET A 203 -1.63 -14.63 8.11
CA MET A 203 -0.79 -13.53 7.66
C MET A 203 0.65 -13.77 8.13
N VAL A 204 1.60 -13.23 7.39
CA VAL A 204 3.01 -13.22 7.74
C VAL A 204 3.50 -11.79 7.66
N SER A 205 4.21 -11.31 8.68
CA SER A 205 4.88 -10.00 8.66
C SER A 205 6.37 -10.11 8.96
N SER A 206 7.12 -9.14 8.46
CA SER A 206 8.58 -9.04 8.57
C SER A 206 8.99 -7.82 9.39
N GLU A 207 10.28 -7.66 9.64
CA GLU A 207 10.83 -6.57 10.43
C GLU A 207 11.95 -5.85 9.66
N TRP A 208 12.04 -4.52 9.83
CA TRP A 208 13.19 -3.73 9.35
C TRP A 208 13.85 -2.93 10.47
N GLY A 209 13.26 -1.82 10.88
CA GLY A 209 13.80 -0.92 11.91
C GLY A 209 12.82 0.22 12.15
N LEU A 210 13.03 0.99 13.22
CA LEU A 210 12.26 2.19 13.51
C LEU A 210 12.80 3.40 12.72
N PRO A 211 12.01 4.48 12.54
CA PRO A 211 12.38 5.58 11.65
C PRO A 211 13.77 6.20 11.89
N PRO A 212 14.25 6.40 13.13
CA PRO A 212 15.60 6.91 13.38
C PRO A 212 16.72 6.03 12.79
N GLN A 213 16.45 4.75 12.54
CA GLN A 213 17.41 3.79 12.02
C GLN A 213 17.50 3.79 10.49
N PHE A 214 16.63 4.51 9.77
CA PHE A 214 16.65 4.52 8.31
C PHE A 214 16.40 5.88 7.66
N GLU A 215 15.70 6.81 8.32
CA GLU A 215 15.32 8.09 7.72
C GLU A 215 16.52 8.98 7.34
N ASN A 216 17.68 8.78 7.99
CA ASN A 216 18.92 9.52 7.75
C ASN A 216 20.08 8.61 7.27
N GLY A 217 19.73 7.48 6.66
CA GLY A 217 20.68 6.44 6.32
C GLY A 217 20.86 5.40 7.41
N ILE A 218 21.58 4.33 7.08
CA ILE A 218 21.81 3.20 7.98
C ILE A 218 22.66 3.62 9.18
N VAL A 219 22.26 3.17 10.38
CA VAL A 219 23.02 3.35 11.63
C VAL A 219 23.86 2.10 11.85
N ALA A 220 25.16 2.19 11.55
CA ALA A 220 26.06 1.04 11.56
C ALA A 220 26.14 0.36 12.94
N GLU A 221 26.15 1.14 14.02
CA GLU A 221 26.20 0.63 15.39
C GLU A 221 24.95 -0.18 15.75
N ASP A 222 23.79 0.21 15.24
CA ASP A 222 22.53 -0.52 15.42
C ASP A 222 22.54 -1.83 14.63
N LEU A 223 23.06 -1.80 13.41
CA LEU A 223 23.20 -3.00 12.58
C LEU A 223 24.12 -4.02 13.23
N LEU A 224 25.32 -3.59 13.63
CA LEU A 224 26.33 -4.45 14.25
C LEU A 224 25.88 -4.97 15.62
N ALA A 225 25.04 -4.22 16.34
CA ALA A 225 24.45 -4.64 17.60
C ALA A 225 23.13 -5.44 17.44
N ASN A 226 22.78 -5.84 16.21
CA ASN A 226 21.58 -6.62 15.90
C ASN A 226 20.27 -5.95 16.36
N ARG A 227 20.21 -4.61 16.27
CA ARG A 227 19.03 -3.79 16.60
C ARG A 227 18.08 -3.57 15.41
N TYR A 228 18.46 -3.98 14.21
CA TYR A 228 17.52 -4.12 13.09
C TYR A 228 16.76 -5.44 13.21
N GLY A 229 15.59 -5.46 12.60
CA GLY A 229 14.68 -6.59 12.53
C GLY A 229 15.32 -7.83 11.92
N HIS A 230 14.97 -8.99 12.48
CA HIS A 230 15.51 -10.29 12.05
C HIS A 230 14.55 -11.44 12.38
N ARG A 231 13.25 -11.13 12.47
CA ARG A 231 12.20 -12.11 12.73
C ARG A 231 11.13 -12.05 11.65
N ILE A 232 10.41 -13.15 11.57
CA ILE A 232 9.18 -13.30 10.81
C ILE A 232 8.08 -13.66 11.80
N HIS A 233 6.94 -12.98 11.69
CA HIS A 233 5.80 -13.17 12.58
C HIS A 233 4.68 -13.85 11.79
N PHE A 234 4.11 -14.91 12.36
CA PHE A 234 2.96 -15.61 11.80
C PHE A 234 1.75 -15.27 12.64
N TRP A 235 0.66 -14.98 11.94
CA TRP A 235 -0.57 -14.52 12.54
C TRP A 235 -1.74 -15.35 12.06
N GLU A 236 -2.71 -15.56 12.92
CA GLU A 236 -4.04 -15.98 12.51
C GLU A 236 -4.77 -14.77 11.91
N LEU A 237 -5.11 -14.84 10.62
CA LEU A 237 -5.62 -13.68 9.89
C LEU A 237 -6.98 -13.22 10.43
N SER A 238 -7.91 -14.16 10.63
CA SER A 238 -9.27 -13.87 11.10
C SER A 238 -9.33 -13.41 12.55
N SER A 239 -8.51 -13.99 13.43
CA SER A 239 -8.50 -13.66 14.86
C SER A 239 -7.62 -12.45 15.18
N ARG A 240 -6.71 -12.09 14.24
CA ARG A 240 -5.84 -10.91 14.28
C ARG A 240 -4.84 -10.97 15.44
N LYS A 241 -4.25 -12.16 15.61
CA LYS A 241 -3.35 -12.55 16.70
C LYS A 241 -2.10 -13.25 16.20
#